data_AF-A0A8T4DHN6-F1
#
_entry.id   AF-A0A8T4DHN6-F1
#
_cell.length_a   1.000
_cell.length_b   1.000
_cell.length_c   1.000
_cell.angle_alpha   90.00
_cell.angle_beta   90.00
_cell.angle_gamma   90.00
#
_symmetry.space_group_name_H-M   'P 1'
#
loop_
_entity.id
_entity.type
_entity.pdbx_description
1 polymer ?
#
loop_
_entity_poly.entity_id
_entity_poly.type
_entity_poly.pdbx_seq_one_letter_code
_entity_poly.pdbx_strand_id
1 'polypeptide(L)'
;MNWDAAGVLSNIILVTALVAVTAWYARKVSKQTELMVQDRERNKILEEVQEVLTPTIKRLEKEIEAIEHNKIKWIRNPTGMCFFEGYPSKLLCTGIKACSSAERDVFNKFPDLNEKFSSHDALYDKLYAAYATIEREVKTPELKERLKVLVKKFNESREGSNRLNGVPFEKPDIIFGNFIINREYEIERSPNSVQPNIDFWEAYRDELLKFREKPQVDKLDKEIEGLLRQLKELDEELLDALEKIREEYRVKYNFTKYEIDPELKKLENPLGIDLI
;
A
#
# COMPACT_ATOMS: atom_id res chain seq x y z
N MET A 1 -57.52 -40.25 51.59
CA MET A 1 -56.70 -39.39 50.71
C MET A 1 -56.27 -40.27 49.53
N ASN A 2 -56.63 -39.92 48.30
CA ASN A 2 -56.43 -40.80 47.14
C ASN A 2 -55.00 -40.64 46.60
N TRP A 3 -54.09 -41.48 47.10
CA TRP A 3 -52.65 -41.38 46.84
C TRP A 3 -52.28 -41.56 45.35
N ASP A 4 -53.09 -42.32 44.60
CA ASP A 4 -52.89 -42.50 43.14
C ASP A 4 -53.16 -41.20 42.37
N ALA A 5 -54.22 -40.46 42.74
CA ALA A 5 -54.53 -39.17 42.13
C ALA A 5 -53.44 -38.12 42.45
N ALA A 6 -52.87 -38.17 43.65
CA ALA A 6 -51.75 -37.31 44.05
C ALA A 6 -50.46 -37.64 43.27
N GLY A 7 -50.18 -38.93 43.02
CA GLY A 7 -49.05 -39.38 42.20
C GLY A 7 -49.14 -38.95 40.74
N VAL A 8 -50.34 -39.05 40.14
CA VAL A 8 -50.59 -38.59 38.76
C VAL A 8 -50.41 -37.08 38.62
N LEU A 9 -50.96 -36.29 39.56
CA LEU A 9 -50.79 -34.83 39.56
C LEU A 9 -49.32 -34.42 39.72
N SER A 10 -48.58 -35.09 40.62
CA SER A 10 -47.15 -34.85 40.81
C SER A 10 -46.33 -35.11 39.53
N ASN A 11 -46.60 -36.23 38.84
CA ASN A 11 -45.93 -36.56 37.58
C ASN A 11 -46.24 -35.54 36.47
N ILE A 12 -47.50 -35.08 36.36
CA ILE A 12 -47.88 -34.04 35.39
C ILE A 12 -47.10 -32.75 35.66
N ILE A 13 -46.98 -32.36 36.93
CA ILE A 13 -46.22 -31.15 37.32
C ILE A 13 -44.74 -31.32 36.97
N LEU A 14 -44.13 -32.46 37.30
CA LEU A 14 -42.72 -32.74 37.01
C LEU A 14 -42.43 -32.76 35.51
N VAL A 15 -43.28 -33.41 34.71
CA VAL A 15 -43.13 -33.44 33.24
C VAL A 15 -43.31 -32.05 32.65
N THR A 16 -44.31 -31.29 33.12
CA THR A 16 -44.54 -29.91 32.67
C THR A 16 -43.37 -29.00 33.03
N ALA A 17 -42.84 -29.13 34.25
CA ALA A 17 -41.65 -28.40 34.69
C ALA A 17 -40.42 -28.76 33.84
N LEU A 18 -40.21 -30.05 33.54
CA LEU A 18 -39.13 -30.51 32.69
C LEU A 18 -39.24 -29.92 31.28
N VAL A 19 -40.42 -30.00 30.64
CA VAL A 19 -40.67 -29.42 29.31
C VAL A 19 -40.45 -27.91 29.32
N ALA A 20 -40.91 -27.21 30.36
CA ALA A 20 -40.71 -25.76 30.48
C ALA A 20 -39.22 -25.40 30.61
N VAL A 21 -38.45 -26.15 31.41
CA VAL A 21 -37.00 -25.96 31.57
C VAL A 21 -36.27 -26.26 30.25
N THR A 22 -36.61 -27.35 29.55
CA THR A 22 -36.02 -27.69 28.27
C THR A 22 -36.31 -26.63 27.20
N ALA A 23 -37.55 -26.14 27.12
CA ALA A 23 -37.92 -25.09 26.19
C ALA A 23 -37.23 -23.75 26.50
N TRP A 24 -37.09 -23.40 27.78
CA TRP A 24 -36.34 -22.21 28.21
C TRP A 24 -34.85 -22.34 27.85
N TYR A 25 -34.25 -23.50 28.11
CA TYR A 25 -32.86 -23.77 27.78
C TYR A 25 -32.62 -23.71 26.27
N ALA A 26 -33.48 -24.34 25.45
CA ALA A 26 -33.41 -24.26 23.99
C ALA A 26 -33.49 -22.82 23.47
N ARG A 27 -34.36 -21.98 24.04
CA ARG A 27 -34.42 -20.55 23.72
C ARG A 27 -33.15 -19.80 24.10
N LYS A 28 -32.56 -20.12 25.26
CA LYS A 28 -31.29 -19.50 25.70
C LYS A 28 -30.13 -19.90 24.78
N VAL A 29 -30.02 -21.18 24.43
CA VAL A 29 -29.02 -21.69 23.49
C VAL A 29 -29.19 -21.03 22.12
N SER A 30 -30.42 -20.95 21.60
CA SER A 30 -30.70 -20.29 20.31
C SER A 30 -30.26 -18.83 20.29
N LYS A 31 -30.57 -18.05 21.34
CA LYS A 31 -30.10 -16.66 21.48
C LYS A 31 -28.58 -16.56 21.56
N GLN A 32 -27.94 -17.48 22.29
CA GLN A 32 -26.48 -17.51 22.39
C GLN A 32 -25.84 -17.85 21.04
N THR A 33 -26.41 -18.79 20.28
CA THR A 33 -25.93 -19.14 18.94
C THR A 33 -26.06 -17.94 17.99
N GLU A 34 -27.17 -17.20 18.03
CA GLU A 34 -27.36 -16.01 17.22
C GLU A 34 -26.31 -14.93 17.51
N LEU A 35 -26.05 -14.65 18.79
CA LEU A 35 -24.99 -13.72 19.20
C LEU A 35 -23.59 -14.20 18.75
N MET A 36 -23.30 -15.50 18.86
CA MET A 36 -22.02 -16.05 18.39
C MET A 36 -21.84 -15.93 16.88
N VAL A 37 -22.91 -16.09 16.09
CA VAL A 37 -22.87 -15.90 14.64
C VAL A 37 -22.60 -14.43 14.31
N GLN A 38 -23.29 -13.50 14.99
CA GLN A 38 -23.08 -12.07 14.82
C GLN A 38 -21.65 -11.65 15.21
N ASP A 39 -21.11 -12.14 16.32
CA ASP A 39 -19.73 -11.85 16.74
C ASP A 39 -18.70 -12.39 15.74
N ARG A 40 -18.93 -13.60 15.22
CA ARG A 40 -18.05 -14.20 14.21
C ARG A 40 -18.08 -13.40 12.90
N GLU A 41 -19.27 -12.98 12.47
CA GLU A 41 -19.42 -12.14 11.28
C GLU A 41 -18.73 -10.79 11.51
N ARG A 42 -18.97 -10.14 12.65
CA ARG A 42 -18.33 -8.87 13.02
C ARG A 42 -16.81 -8.97 12.97
N ASN A 43 -16.22 -10.01 13.54
CA ASN A 43 -14.77 -10.21 13.54
C ASN A 43 -14.22 -10.43 12.13
N LYS A 44 -14.94 -11.18 11.29
CA LYS A 44 -14.57 -11.38 9.89
C LYS A 44 -14.57 -10.06 9.11
N ILE A 45 -15.61 -9.24 9.30
CA ILE A 45 -15.67 -7.92 8.65
C ILE A 45 -14.58 -7.00 9.18
N LEU A 46 -14.27 -7.07 10.48
CA LEU A 46 -13.16 -6.30 11.05
C LEU A 46 -11.82 -6.68 10.42
N GLU A 47 -11.58 -7.98 10.17
CA GLU A 47 -10.41 -8.47 9.43
C GLU A 47 -10.36 -7.89 8.00
N GLU A 48 -11.47 -7.91 7.26
CA GLU A 48 -11.58 -7.27 5.94
C GLU A 48 -11.24 -5.77 5.98
N VAL A 49 -11.73 -5.05 6.99
CA VAL A 49 -11.47 -3.62 7.18
C VAL A 49 -10.01 -3.34 7.51
N GLN A 50 -9.42 -4.11 8.43
CA GLN A 50 -8.06 -3.88 8.93
C GLN A 50 -6.97 -4.37 7.96
N GLU A 51 -7.19 -5.50 7.29
CA GLU A 51 -6.18 -6.13 6.45
C GLU A 51 -6.25 -5.70 4.99
N VAL A 52 -7.43 -5.31 4.51
CA VAL A 52 -7.64 -5.05 3.07
C VAL A 52 -8.03 -3.59 2.85
N LEU A 53 -9.18 -3.17 3.38
CA LEU A 53 -9.75 -1.85 3.03
C LEU A 53 -8.86 -0.70 3.52
N THR A 54 -8.51 -0.70 4.80
CA THR A 54 -7.74 0.41 5.41
C THR A 54 -6.32 0.53 4.85
N PRO A 55 -5.53 -0.55 4.70
CA PRO A 55 -4.21 -0.46 4.08
C PRO A 55 -4.28 -0.02 2.62
N THR A 56 -5.28 -0.49 1.86
CA THR A 56 -5.44 -0.12 0.46
C THR A 56 -5.82 1.34 0.30
N ILE A 57 -6.78 1.85 1.09
CA ILE A 57 -7.15 3.27 1.13
C ILE A 57 -5.91 4.14 1.36
N LYS A 58 -5.14 3.84 2.42
CA LYS A 58 -3.91 4.59 2.74
C LYS A 58 -2.87 4.56 1.63
N ARG A 59 -2.81 3.46 0.87
CA ARG A 59 -1.89 3.30 -0.25
C ARG A 59 -2.32 4.14 -1.45
N LEU A 60 -3.61 4.12 -1.79
CA LEU A 60 -4.18 4.94 -2.86
C LEU A 60 -4.04 6.44 -2.55
N GLU A 61 -4.31 6.86 -1.31
CA GLU A 61 -4.10 8.26 -0.87
C GLU A 61 -2.65 8.72 -1.13
N LYS A 62 -1.66 7.89 -0.76
CA LYS A 62 -0.24 8.19 -0.99
C LYS A 62 0.13 8.19 -2.47
N GLU A 63 -0.42 7.25 -3.24
CA GLU A 63 -0.18 7.16 -4.69
C GLU A 63 -0.72 8.40 -5.41
N ILE A 64 -1.96 8.79 -5.12
CA ILE A 64 -2.57 10.03 -5.62
C ILE A 64 -1.71 11.24 -5.24
N GLU A 65 -1.34 11.39 -3.96
CA GLU A 65 -0.50 12.50 -3.50
C GLU A 65 0.83 12.55 -4.25
N ALA A 66 1.45 11.38 -4.47
CA ALA A 66 2.72 11.29 -5.17
C ALA A 66 2.61 11.66 -6.65
N ILE A 67 1.50 11.28 -7.31
CA ILE A 67 1.22 11.67 -8.70
C ILE A 67 0.97 13.18 -8.78
N GLU A 68 0.13 13.74 -7.90
CA GLU A 68 -0.22 15.17 -7.90
C GLU A 68 0.98 16.09 -7.70
N HIS A 69 1.90 15.69 -6.83
CA HIS A 69 3.09 16.48 -6.51
C HIS A 69 4.31 16.10 -7.35
N ASN A 70 4.16 15.28 -8.41
CA ASN A 70 5.25 14.80 -9.26
C ASN A 70 6.41 14.17 -8.46
N LYS A 71 6.09 13.48 -7.35
CA LYS A 71 7.10 12.86 -6.47
C LYS A 71 7.50 11.45 -6.92
N ILE A 72 7.01 10.96 -8.06
CA ILE A 72 7.26 9.60 -8.54
C ILE A 72 8.75 9.34 -8.73
N LYS A 73 9.27 8.35 -8.00
CA LYS A 73 10.67 7.95 -8.06
C LYS A 73 10.84 6.48 -8.40
N TRP A 74 11.38 6.24 -9.59
CA TRP A 74 11.73 4.91 -10.08
C TRP A 74 13.18 4.56 -9.72
N ILE A 75 13.41 3.38 -9.15
CA ILE A 75 14.74 2.93 -8.72
C ILE A 75 15.00 1.51 -9.20
N ARG A 76 16.18 1.30 -9.81
CA ARG A 76 16.78 -0.03 -9.90
C ARG A 76 17.81 -0.21 -8.79
N ASN A 77 17.60 -1.20 -7.94
CA ASN A 77 18.57 -1.66 -6.96
C ASN A 77 19.13 -3.03 -7.40
N PRO A 78 20.20 -3.55 -6.75
CA PRO A 78 20.76 -4.85 -7.11
C PRO A 78 19.79 -6.03 -6.92
N THR A 79 18.77 -5.88 -6.08
CA THR A 79 17.80 -6.93 -5.73
C THR A 79 16.52 -6.88 -6.57
N GLY A 80 16.35 -5.88 -7.43
CA GLY A 80 15.16 -5.70 -8.25
C GLY A 80 14.97 -4.28 -8.77
N MET A 81 13.79 -4.04 -9.33
CA MET A 81 13.34 -2.71 -9.73
C MET A 81 12.06 -2.42 -8.97
N CYS A 82 11.95 -1.24 -8.38
CA CYS A 82 10.74 -0.80 -7.70
C CYS A 82 10.61 0.72 -7.75
N PHE A 83 9.39 1.19 -7.59
CA PHE A 83 9.20 2.54 -7.09
C PHE A 83 9.48 2.54 -5.58
N PHE A 84 9.99 3.65 -5.06
CA PHE A 84 10.26 3.79 -3.63
C PHE A 84 8.95 3.72 -2.79
N GLU A 85 9.04 3.63 -1.47
CA GLU A 85 7.87 3.41 -0.62
C GLU A 85 6.85 4.57 -0.73
N GLY A 86 5.57 4.25 -0.96
CA GLY A 86 4.49 5.23 -1.16
C GLY A 86 4.16 5.60 -2.62
N TYR A 87 4.78 4.94 -3.59
CA TYR A 87 4.59 5.19 -5.03
C TYR A 87 3.78 4.06 -5.72
N PRO A 88 3.41 4.21 -7.02
CA PRO A 88 2.64 3.24 -7.75
C PRO A 88 3.13 1.83 -7.55
N SER A 89 2.21 0.93 -7.25
CA SER A 89 2.56 -0.45 -6.91
C SER A 89 1.34 -1.38 -6.98
N LYS A 90 1.56 -2.65 -7.36
CA LYS A 90 0.47 -3.61 -7.58
C LYS A 90 -0.45 -3.78 -6.38
N LEU A 91 -1.75 -3.63 -6.58
CA LEU A 91 -2.78 -3.81 -5.57
C LEU A 91 -3.15 -5.28 -5.38
N LEU A 92 -3.04 -6.11 -6.43
CA LEU A 92 -3.33 -7.54 -6.30
C LEU A 92 -2.11 -8.32 -5.84
N CYS A 93 -2.32 -9.21 -4.87
CA CYS A 93 -1.37 -10.27 -4.60
C CYS A 93 -1.36 -11.25 -5.79
N THR A 94 -0.26 -11.34 -6.53
CA THR A 94 -0.17 -12.27 -7.67
C THR A 94 -0.11 -13.72 -7.19
N GLY A 95 -1.28 -14.39 -7.12
CA GLY A 95 -1.43 -15.83 -6.92
C GLY A 95 -2.38 -16.22 -5.78
N ILE A 96 -3.19 -17.28 -5.99
CA ILE A 96 -4.21 -17.78 -5.04
C ILE A 96 -3.62 -18.13 -3.65
N LYS A 97 -2.31 -18.43 -3.56
CA LYS A 97 -1.61 -18.72 -2.30
C LYS A 97 -1.06 -17.48 -1.58
N ALA A 98 -1.07 -16.33 -2.23
CA ALA A 98 -0.57 -15.07 -1.67
C ALA A 98 -1.70 -14.17 -1.14
N CYS A 99 -2.94 -14.34 -1.62
CA CYS A 99 -4.09 -13.59 -1.11
C CYS A 99 -4.52 -14.08 0.29
N SER A 100 -4.80 -13.16 1.19
CA SER A 100 -5.36 -13.50 2.51
C SER A 100 -6.79 -14.07 2.39
N SER A 101 -7.32 -14.64 3.48
CA SER A 101 -8.75 -14.97 3.58
C SER A 101 -9.60 -13.72 3.35
N ALA A 102 -9.28 -12.64 4.05
CA ALA A 102 -9.97 -11.36 3.98
C ALA A 102 -9.98 -10.78 2.55
N GLU A 103 -8.85 -10.80 1.84
CA GLU A 103 -8.77 -10.28 0.47
C GLU A 103 -9.69 -11.05 -0.50
N ARG A 104 -9.70 -12.38 -0.39
CA ARG A 104 -10.62 -13.21 -1.19
C ARG A 104 -12.08 -12.96 -0.83
N ASP A 105 -12.38 -12.75 0.44
CA ASP A 105 -13.75 -12.45 0.89
C ASP A 105 -14.23 -11.09 0.36
N VAL A 106 -13.39 -10.06 0.37
CA VAL A 106 -13.69 -8.75 -0.22
C VAL A 106 -13.98 -8.89 -1.72
N PHE A 107 -13.11 -9.52 -2.50
CA PHE A 107 -13.33 -9.65 -3.95
C PHE A 107 -14.50 -10.56 -4.33
N ASN A 108 -14.85 -11.55 -3.49
CA ASN A 108 -16.06 -12.34 -3.70
C ASN A 108 -17.34 -11.52 -3.45
N LYS A 109 -17.32 -10.60 -2.48
CA LYS A 109 -18.46 -9.71 -2.18
C LYS A 109 -18.58 -8.56 -3.18
N PHE A 110 -17.45 -8.05 -3.65
CA PHE A 110 -17.34 -6.89 -4.51
C PHE A 110 -16.54 -7.23 -5.77
N PRO A 111 -17.12 -7.99 -6.72
CA PRO A 111 -16.40 -8.46 -7.91
C PRO A 111 -15.91 -7.30 -8.79
N ASP A 112 -16.62 -6.19 -8.82
CA ASP A 112 -16.21 -4.99 -9.57
C ASP A 112 -14.87 -4.41 -9.08
N LEU A 113 -14.53 -4.57 -7.79
CA LEU A 113 -13.23 -4.17 -7.27
C LEU A 113 -12.11 -5.00 -7.87
N ASN A 114 -12.32 -6.30 -8.08
CA ASN A 114 -11.29 -7.17 -8.67
C ASN A 114 -10.95 -6.74 -10.11
N GLU A 115 -11.93 -6.31 -10.88
CA GLU A 115 -11.71 -5.77 -12.24
C GLU A 115 -10.95 -4.44 -12.21
N LYS A 116 -11.34 -3.52 -11.30
CA LYS A 116 -10.64 -2.23 -11.15
C LYS A 116 -9.20 -2.41 -10.67
N PHE A 117 -8.95 -3.30 -9.71
CA PHE A 117 -7.59 -3.61 -9.22
C PHE A 117 -6.74 -4.25 -10.33
N SER A 118 -7.33 -5.13 -11.15
CA SER A 118 -6.64 -5.71 -12.30
C SER A 118 -6.27 -4.64 -13.33
N SER A 119 -7.18 -3.70 -13.58
CA SER A 119 -6.97 -2.56 -14.49
C SER A 119 -5.84 -1.64 -13.98
N HIS A 120 -5.83 -1.37 -12.68
CA HIS A 120 -4.77 -0.64 -12.01
C HIS A 120 -3.41 -1.33 -12.20
N ASP A 121 -3.32 -2.62 -11.90
CA ASP A 121 -2.06 -3.37 -12.00
C ASP A 121 -1.53 -3.45 -13.44
N ALA A 122 -2.43 -3.45 -14.43
CA ALA A 122 -2.06 -3.37 -15.83
C ALA A 122 -1.49 -1.99 -16.21
N LEU A 123 -2.02 -0.90 -15.66
CA LEU A 123 -1.46 0.45 -15.84
C LEU A 123 -0.08 0.56 -15.16
N TYR A 124 0.04 0.02 -13.94
CA TYR A 124 1.31 -0.08 -13.24
C TYR A 124 2.37 -0.83 -14.07
N ASP A 125 2.02 -1.98 -14.65
CA ASP A 125 2.95 -2.77 -15.47
C ASP A 125 3.42 -2.00 -16.71
N LYS A 126 2.53 -1.23 -17.35
CA LYS A 126 2.89 -0.34 -18.47
C LYS A 126 3.81 0.78 -18.02
N LEU A 127 3.50 1.44 -16.90
CA LEU A 127 4.32 2.51 -16.32
C LEU A 127 5.73 1.98 -16.03
N TYR A 128 5.81 0.83 -15.38
CA TYR A 128 7.06 0.15 -15.09
C TYR A 128 7.86 -0.17 -16.36
N ALA A 129 7.21 -0.69 -17.40
CA ALA A 129 7.87 -1.01 -18.67
C ALA A 129 8.41 0.24 -19.39
N ALA A 130 7.70 1.37 -19.31
CA ALA A 130 8.15 2.65 -19.85
C ALA A 130 9.45 3.13 -19.18
N TYR A 131 9.48 3.18 -17.84
CA TYR A 131 10.71 3.54 -17.09
C TYR A 131 11.86 2.57 -17.36
N ALA A 132 11.60 1.26 -17.41
CA ALA A 132 12.62 0.27 -17.74
C ALA A 132 13.18 0.41 -19.17
N THR A 133 12.40 1.02 -20.08
CA THR A 133 12.86 1.33 -21.44
C THR A 133 13.66 2.62 -21.47
N ILE A 134 13.24 3.67 -20.75
CA ILE A 134 14.04 4.89 -20.55
C ILE A 134 15.39 4.55 -19.95
N GLU A 135 15.43 3.68 -18.94
CA GLU A 135 16.70 3.24 -18.36
C GLU A 135 17.63 2.62 -19.41
N ARG A 136 17.11 1.73 -20.26
CA ARG A 136 17.90 1.09 -21.32
C ARG A 136 18.44 2.10 -22.33
N GLU A 137 17.65 3.13 -22.64
CA GLU A 137 18.08 4.22 -23.51
C GLU A 137 19.14 5.11 -22.84
N VAL A 138 19.02 5.38 -21.55
CA VAL A 138 19.92 6.31 -20.83
C VAL A 138 21.22 5.63 -20.40
N LYS A 139 21.14 4.42 -19.84
CA LYS A 139 22.28 3.70 -19.26
C LYS A 139 23.11 2.99 -20.33
N THR A 140 23.73 3.76 -21.22
CA THR A 140 24.62 3.26 -22.25
C THR A 140 26.07 3.11 -21.76
N PRO A 141 26.92 2.34 -22.46
CA PRO A 141 28.36 2.33 -22.21
C PRO A 141 29.00 3.72 -22.29
N GLU A 142 28.52 4.61 -23.17
CA GLU A 142 29.05 5.98 -23.26
C GLU A 142 28.75 6.78 -21.98
N LEU A 143 27.54 6.69 -21.42
CA LEU A 143 27.22 7.34 -20.14
C LEU A 143 28.15 6.85 -19.04
N LYS A 144 28.39 5.53 -18.98
CA LYS A 144 29.25 4.92 -17.96
C LYS A 144 30.67 5.45 -18.02
N GLU A 145 31.27 5.50 -19.21
CA GLU A 145 32.62 6.04 -19.37
C GLU A 145 32.65 7.55 -19.10
N ARG A 146 31.62 8.30 -19.52
CA ARG A 146 31.54 9.73 -19.23
C ARG A 146 31.45 10.01 -17.74
N LEU A 147 30.63 9.28 -17.01
CA LEU A 147 30.50 9.40 -15.55
C LEU A 147 31.84 9.13 -14.85
N LYS A 148 32.62 8.13 -15.27
CA LYS A 148 33.95 7.89 -14.70
C LYS A 148 34.87 9.10 -14.85
N VAL A 149 34.88 9.73 -16.03
CA VAL A 149 35.69 10.93 -16.30
C VAL A 149 35.23 12.10 -15.44
N LEU A 150 33.93 12.35 -15.37
CA LEU A 150 33.36 13.45 -14.59
C LEU A 150 33.60 13.28 -13.09
N VAL A 151 33.43 12.06 -12.55
CA VAL A 151 33.68 11.75 -11.13
C VAL A 151 35.16 11.97 -10.80
N LYS A 152 36.07 11.53 -11.67
CA LYS A 152 37.50 11.79 -11.50
C LYS A 152 37.80 13.29 -11.46
N LYS A 153 37.32 14.04 -12.45
CA LYS A 153 37.49 15.50 -12.54
C LYS A 153 36.92 16.23 -11.31
N PHE A 154 35.73 15.81 -10.86
CA PHE A 154 35.10 16.37 -9.66
C PHE A 154 35.95 16.15 -8.41
N ASN A 155 36.42 14.91 -8.22
CA ASN A 155 37.23 14.54 -7.05
C ASN A 155 38.63 15.18 -7.04
N GLU A 156 39.22 15.46 -8.21
CA GLU A 156 40.51 16.17 -8.33
C GLU A 156 40.46 17.58 -7.72
N SER A 157 39.31 18.25 -7.80
CA SER A 157 39.11 19.62 -7.26
C SER A 157 38.68 19.68 -5.80
N ARG A 158 38.51 18.53 -5.13
CA ARG A 158 37.91 18.44 -3.79
C ARG A 158 38.77 17.65 -2.82
N GLU A 159 38.51 17.80 -1.53
CA GLU A 159 39.22 17.09 -0.46
C GLU A 159 38.26 16.45 0.55
N GLY A 160 38.74 15.39 1.21
CA GLY A 160 38.05 14.74 2.34
C GLY A 160 36.63 14.28 2.01
N SER A 161 35.69 14.65 2.88
CA SER A 161 34.26 14.31 2.79
C SER A 161 33.53 14.97 1.61
N ASN A 162 34.15 15.93 0.92
CA ASN A 162 33.54 16.60 -0.24
C ASN A 162 33.73 15.83 -1.55
N ARG A 163 34.49 14.74 -1.55
CA ARG A 163 34.67 13.86 -2.71
C ARG A 163 33.59 12.77 -2.75
N LEU A 164 33.31 12.28 -3.95
CA LEU A 164 32.53 11.07 -4.17
C LEU A 164 33.41 9.85 -3.87
N ASN A 165 33.41 9.41 -2.61
CA ASN A 165 34.24 8.32 -2.11
C ASN A 165 33.39 7.18 -1.54
N GLY A 166 33.83 5.93 -1.73
CA GLY A 166 33.22 4.74 -1.12
C GLY A 166 32.40 3.89 -2.09
N VAL A 167 31.95 2.73 -1.59
CA VAL A 167 31.29 1.66 -2.35
C VAL A 167 30.13 2.14 -3.25
N PRO A 168 29.26 3.08 -2.83
CA PRO A 168 28.17 3.55 -3.71
C PRO A 168 28.68 4.22 -5.00
N PHE A 169 29.85 4.88 -4.95
CA PHE A 169 30.43 5.63 -6.07
C PHE A 169 31.41 4.82 -6.91
N GLU A 170 31.64 3.54 -6.58
CA GLU A 170 32.32 2.60 -7.47
C GLU A 170 31.48 2.28 -8.72
N LYS A 171 30.16 2.49 -8.64
CA LYS A 171 29.19 2.31 -9.72
C LYS A 171 28.34 3.58 -9.91
N PRO A 172 28.96 4.69 -10.37
CA PRO A 172 28.27 5.99 -10.48
C PRO A 172 27.09 5.94 -11.45
N ASP A 173 27.10 5.01 -12.41
CA ASP A 173 26.00 4.75 -13.34
C ASP A 173 24.72 4.26 -12.66
N ILE A 174 24.81 3.61 -11.49
CA ILE A 174 23.63 3.22 -10.72
C ILE A 174 22.99 4.44 -10.07
N ILE A 175 23.79 5.27 -9.39
CA ILE A 175 23.28 6.45 -8.66
C ILE A 175 22.83 7.53 -9.64
N PHE A 176 23.74 8.03 -10.46
CA PHE A 176 23.47 9.16 -11.34
C PHE A 176 22.60 8.76 -12.53
N GLY A 177 22.65 7.49 -12.97
CA GLY A 177 21.68 6.98 -13.93
C GLY A 177 20.25 7.07 -13.41
N ASN A 178 20.01 6.81 -12.12
CA ASN A 178 18.69 6.99 -11.52
C ASN A 178 18.29 8.48 -11.48
N PHE A 179 19.21 9.42 -11.23
CA PHE A 179 18.90 10.85 -11.30
C PHE A 179 18.55 11.30 -12.72
N ILE A 180 19.27 10.80 -13.72
CA ILE A 180 18.97 11.07 -15.13
C ILE A 180 17.60 10.48 -15.48
N ILE A 181 17.26 9.27 -15.02
CA ILE A 181 15.96 8.64 -15.31
C ILE A 181 14.79 9.43 -14.68
N ASN A 182 14.97 9.96 -13.48
CA ASN A 182 13.93 10.69 -12.74
C ASN A 182 14.15 12.22 -12.84
N ARG A 183 14.19 12.77 -14.06
CA ARG A 183 14.56 14.18 -14.30
C ARG A 183 13.70 15.21 -13.56
N GLU A 184 12.45 14.84 -13.26
CA GLU A 184 11.42 15.68 -12.63
C GLU A 184 11.44 15.57 -11.10
N TYR A 185 12.13 14.55 -10.56
CA TYR A 185 12.27 14.38 -9.13
C TYR A 185 13.30 15.38 -8.57
N GLU A 186 12.83 16.29 -7.72
CA GLU A 186 13.70 17.23 -7.02
C GLU A 186 14.50 16.51 -5.92
N ILE A 187 15.81 16.73 -5.91
CA ILE A 187 16.70 16.13 -4.91
C ILE A 187 16.81 17.11 -3.76
N GLU A 188 16.11 16.82 -2.66
CA GLU A 188 16.17 17.65 -1.46
C GLU A 188 17.56 17.59 -0.80
N ARG A 189 18.10 18.76 -0.47
CA ARG A 189 19.35 18.92 0.28
C ARG A 189 19.02 19.09 1.75
N SER A 190 19.66 18.31 2.62
CA SER A 190 19.52 18.56 4.06
C SER A 190 20.34 19.79 4.45
N PRO A 191 19.76 20.75 5.18
CA PRO A 191 20.52 21.91 5.65
C PRO A 191 21.75 21.46 6.44
N ASN A 192 22.91 22.05 6.13
CA ASN A 192 24.18 21.83 6.84
C ASN A 192 24.80 20.43 6.72
N SER A 193 24.41 19.61 5.74
CA SER A 193 25.08 18.33 5.47
C SER A 193 26.01 18.41 4.25
N VAL A 194 27.13 17.69 4.32
CA VAL A 194 28.05 17.52 3.19
C VAL A 194 27.47 16.43 2.28
N GLN A 195 26.96 16.82 1.12
CA GLN A 195 26.28 15.92 0.16
C GLN A 195 26.96 15.98 -1.22
N PRO A 196 28.14 15.37 -1.36
CA PRO A 196 28.96 15.49 -2.57
C PRO A 196 28.26 14.92 -3.82
N ASN A 197 27.33 13.98 -3.66
CA ASN A 197 26.49 13.46 -4.75
C ASN A 197 25.50 14.51 -5.29
N ILE A 198 24.94 15.35 -4.44
CA ILE A 198 24.05 16.44 -4.87
C ILE A 198 24.90 17.53 -5.53
N ASP A 199 26.01 17.91 -4.91
CA ASP A 199 26.93 18.88 -5.51
C ASP A 199 27.46 18.43 -6.89
N PHE A 200 27.75 17.13 -7.05
CA PHE A 200 28.14 16.57 -8.34
C PHE A 200 27.00 16.66 -9.36
N TRP A 201 25.78 16.27 -8.95
CA TRP A 201 24.61 16.36 -9.80
C TRP A 201 24.38 17.79 -10.26
N GLU A 202 24.35 18.76 -9.34
CA GLU A 202 24.19 20.18 -9.68
C GLU A 202 25.26 20.70 -10.64
N ALA A 203 26.53 20.29 -10.44
CA ALA A 203 27.64 20.73 -11.29
C ALA A 203 27.60 20.18 -12.73
N TYR A 204 27.04 18.99 -12.93
CA TYR A 204 27.07 18.29 -14.23
C TYR A 204 25.69 17.94 -14.79
N ARG A 205 24.60 18.41 -14.16
CA ARG A 205 23.22 18.08 -14.51
C ARG A 205 22.94 18.28 -15.98
N ASP A 206 23.20 19.47 -16.50
CA ASP A 206 22.88 19.85 -17.87
C ASP A 206 23.64 19.00 -18.89
N GLU A 207 24.86 18.57 -18.56
CA GLU A 207 25.63 17.68 -19.42
C GLU A 207 25.09 16.25 -19.39
N LEU A 208 24.75 15.75 -18.19
CA LEU A 208 24.25 14.39 -17.99
C LEU A 208 22.83 14.21 -18.53
N LEU A 209 21.99 15.24 -18.48
CA LEU A 209 20.64 15.19 -19.02
C LEU A 209 20.61 15.08 -20.55
N LYS A 210 21.69 15.44 -21.26
CA LYS A 210 21.80 15.21 -22.72
C LYS A 210 21.69 13.73 -23.11
N PHE A 211 22.02 12.80 -22.21
CA PHE A 211 21.83 11.37 -22.46
C PHE A 211 20.35 10.97 -22.55
N ARG A 212 19.42 11.83 -22.12
CA ARG A 212 17.98 11.67 -22.34
C ARG A 212 17.48 12.29 -23.64
N GLU A 213 18.23 13.18 -24.29
CA GLU A 213 17.78 13.94 -25.47
C GLU A 213 17.67 13.02 -26.70
N LYS A 214 16.68 12.13 -26.66
CA LYS A 214 16.41 11.09 -27.63
C LYS A 214 14.91 11.13 -27.95
N PRO A 215 14.52 11.11 -29.24
CA PRO A 215 13.11 11.12 -29.62
C PRO A 215 12.27 10.01 -28.96
N GLN A 216 12.88 8.84 -28.72
CA GLN A 216 12.22 7.73 -28.04
C GLN A 216 11.95 8.01 -26.56
N VAL A 217 12.84 8.71 -25.86
CA VAL A 217 12.66 9.09 -24.45
C VAL A 217 11.57 10.15 -24.35
N ASP A 218 11.55 11.15 -25.24
CA ASP A 218 10.48 12.17 -25.25
C ASP A 218 9.09 11.57 -25.49
N LYS A 219 9.01 10.52 -26.32
CA LYS A 219 7.77 9.77 -26.54
C LYS A 219 7.33 9.04 -25.28
N LEU A 220 8.27 8.39 -24.59
CA LEU A 220 8.00 7.65 -23.35
C LEU A 220 7.62 8.58 -22.20
N ASP A 221 8.19 9.78 -22.12
CA ASP A 221 7.83 10.77 -21.10
C ASP A 221 6.35 11.18 -21.24
N LYS A 222 5.88 11.43 -22.47
CA LYS A 222 4.45 11.69 -22.74
C LYS A 222 3.54 10.50 -22.44
N GLU A 223 4.03 9.28 -22.69
CA GLU A 223 3.31 8.06 -22.35
C GLU A 223 3.18 7.91 -20.83
N ILE A 224 4.24 8.17 -20.09
CA ILE A 224 4.27 8.16 -18.62
C ILE A 224 3.28 9.19 -18.06
N GLU A 225 3.28 10.44 -18.55
CA GLU A 225 2.29 11.45 -18.14
C GLU A 225 0.85 10.97 -18.35
N GLY A 226 0.58 10.34 -19.50
CA GLY A 226 -0.74 9.78 -19.81
C GLY A 226 -1.13 8.59 -18.95
N LEU A 227 -0.17 7.74 -18.57
CA LEU A 227 -0.37 6.59 -17.68
C LEU A 227 -0.59 7.05 -16.23
N LEU A 228 0.17 8.02 -15.74
CA LEU A 228 0.02 8.57 -14.40
C LEU A 228 -1.34 9.26 -14.23
N ARG A 229 -1.83 9.97 -15.26
CA ARG A 229 -3.19 10.53 -15.22
C ARG A 229 -4.27 9.44 -15.13
N GLN A 230 -4.15 8.37 -15.93
CA GLN A 230 -5.09 7.24 -15.88
C GLN A 230 -5.04 6.50 -14.55
N LEU A 231 -3.83 6.31 -13.98
CA LEU A 231 -3.67 5.72 -12.64
C LEU A 231 -4.37 6.57 -11.61
N LYS A 232 -4.12 7.89 -11.59
CA LYS A 232 -4.76 8.80 -10.66
C LYS A 232 -6.29 8.77 -10.73
N GLU A 233 -6.85 8.86 -11.94
CA GLU A 233 -8.31 8.80 -12.13
C GLU A 233 -8.89 7.49 -11.58
N LEU A 234 -8.23 6.36 -11.83
CA LEU A 234 -8.65 5.06 -11.33
C LEU A 234 -8.46 4.91 -9.81
N ASP A 235 -7.39 5.48 -9.25
CA ASP A 235 -7.12 5.49 -7.82
C ASP A 235 -8.16 6.30 -7.06
N GLU A 236 -8.55 7.46 -7.58
CA GLU A 236 -9.63 8.30 -7.03
C GLU A 236 -10.97 7.53 -7.03
N GLU A 237 -11.29 6.82 -8.12
CA GLU A 237 -12.49 5.98 -8.19
C GLU A 237 -12.45 4.79 -7.23
N LEU A 238 -11.29 4.13 -7.10
CA LEU A 238 -11.08 3.01 -6.18
C LEU A 238 -11.18 3.47 -4.73
N LEU A 239 -10.58 4.62 -4.41
CA LEU A 239 -10.60 5.22 -3.10
C LEU A 239 -12.04 5.50 -2.66
N ASP A 240 -12.83 6.20 -3.47
CA ASP A 240 -14.25 6.49 -3.19
C ASP A 240 -15.07 5.20 -2.98
N ALA A 241 -14.84 4.17 -3.80
CA ALA A 241 -15.53 2.89 -3.65
C ALA A 241 -15.17 2.17 -2.34
N LEU A 242 -13.88 2.10 -2.00
CA LEU A 242 -13.39 1.45 -0.79
C LEU A 242 -13.80 2.20 0.47
N GLU A 243 -13.81 3.53 0.44
CA GLU A 243 -14.26 4.36 1.55
C GLU A 243 -15.75 4.17 1.84
N LYS A 244 -16.59 4.12 0.80
CA LYS A 244 -18.01 3.80 0.94
C LYS A 244 -18.23 2.44 1.60
N ILE A 245 -17.53 1.40 1.15
CA ILE A 245 -17.62 0.06 1.74
C ILE A 245 -17.18 0.08 3.20
N ARG A 246 -16.04 0.72 3.50
CA ARG A 246 -15.52 0.83 4.87
C ARG A 246 -16.51 1.56 5.79
N GLU A 247 -17.14 2.62 5.30
CA GLU A 247 -18.13 3.40 6.05
C GLU A 247 -19.43 2.63 6.29
N GLU A 248 -19.92 1.90 5.29
CA GLU A 248 -21.05 0.98 5.45
C GLU A 248 -20.79 -0.07 6.53
N TYR A 249 -19.59 -0.67 6.52
CA TYR A 249 -19.17 -1.60 7.56
C TYR A 249 -19.04 -0.94 8.94
N ARG A 250 -18.49 0.28 9.02
CA ARG A 250 -18.40 1.05 10.27
C ARG A 250 -19.78 1.23 10.90
N VAL A 251 -20.75 1.68 10.11
CA VAL A 251 -22.12 1.95 10.59
C VAL A 251 -22.83 0.65 10.96
N LYS A 252 -22.77 -0.37 10.09
CA LYS A 252 -23.50 -1.63 10.27
C LYS A 252 -23.03 -2.42 11.49
N TYR A 253 -21.72 -2.45 11.74
CA TYR A 253 -21.12 -3.23 12.83
C TYR A 253 -20.64 -2.38 14.02
N ASN A 254 -20.94 -1.08 13.99
CA ASN A 254 -20.57 -0.10 15.01
C ASN A 254 -19.08 -0.15 15.38
N PHE A 255 -18.21 -0.15 14.37
CA PHE A 255 -16.76 -0.11 14.60
C PHE A 255 -16.32 1.27 15.04
N THR A 256 -15.43 1.31 16.02
CA THR A 256 -14.75 2.54 16.44
C THR A 256 -13.61 2.89 15.48
N LYS A 257 -13.18 4.16 15.48
CA LYS A 257 -12.03 4.60 14.66
C LYS A 257 -10.73 3.82 14.96
N TYR A 258 -10.54 3.38 16.20
CA TYR A 258 -9.37 2.60 16.62
C TYR A 258 -9.46 1.12 16.24
N GLU A 259 -10.68 0.59 16.08
CA GLU A 259 -10.87 -0.74 15.50
C GLU A 259 -10.61 -0.72 13.99
N ILE A 260 -11.05 0.33 13.29
CA ILE A 260 -10.80 0.47 11.85
C ILE A 260 -9.30 0.66 11.58
N ASP A 261 -8.67 1.56 12.32
CA ASP A 261 -7.26 1.89 12.18
C ASP A 261 -6.54 1.86 13.53
N PRO A 262 -6.00 0.69 13.92
CA PRO A 262 -5.28 0.54 15.18
C PRO A 262 -4.06 1.45 15.33
N GLU A 263 -3.47 1.91 14.21
CA GLU A 263 -2.32 2.81 14.22
C GLU A 263 -2.69 4.21 14.73
N LEU A 264 -3.94 4.66 14.58
CA LEU A 264 -4.40 5.94 15.14
C LEU A 264 -4.27 5.98 16.66
N LYS A 265 -4.50 4.84 17.34
CA LYS A 265 -4.37 4.76 18.79
C LYS A 265 -2.92 4.97 19.23
N LYS A 266 -1.96 4.44 18.46
CA LYS A 266 -0.53 4.61 18.72
C LYS A 266 -0.06 6.04 18.46
N LEU A 267 -0.63 6.71 17.46
CA LEU A 267 -0.30 8.10 17.13
C LEU A 267 -0.87 9.09 18.14
N GLU A 268 -2.12 8.89 18.59
CA GLU A 268 -2.78 9.77 19.56
C GLU A 268 -2.29 9.54 21.01
N ASN A 269 -1.81 8.34 21.33
CA ASN A 269 -1.27 8.00 22.65
C ASN A 269 0.05 7.21 22.56
N PRO A 270 1.16 7.86 22.14
CA PRO A 270 2.44 7.20 21.94
C PRO A 270 3.06 6.63 23.23
N LEU A 271 2.58 7.06 24.40
CA LEU A 271 3.05 6.62 25.72
C LEU A 271 2.13 5.56 26.38
N GLY A 272 1.00 5.22 25.77
CA GLY A 272 0.04 4.24 26.31
C GLY A 272 -0.58 4.64 27.66
N ILE A 273 -0.62 5.94 27.98
CA ILE A 273 -1.22 6.42 29.22
C ILE A 273 -2.70 6.66 28.94
N ASP A 274 -3.55 5.72 29.34
CA ASP A 274 -5.00 5.96 29.33
C ASP A 274 -5.29 7.06 30.37
N LEU A 275 -5.65 8.25 29.89
CA LEU A 275 -6.21 9.31 30.74
C LEU A 275 -7.60 8.85 31.18
N ILE A 276 -7.68 8.40 32.44
CA ILE A 276 -8.92 8.07 33.16
C ILE A 276 -9.75 9.33 33.36
#